data_AF-A0A0A7PH45-F1
#
_entry.id   AF-A0A0A7PH45-F1
#
_cell.length_a   1.000
_cell.length_b   1.000
_cell.length_c   1.000
_cell.angle_alpha   90.00
_cell.angle_beta   90.00
_cell.angle_gamma   90.00
#
_symmetry.space_group_name_H-M   'P 1'
#
loop_
_entity.id
_entity.type
_entity.pdbx_description
1 polymer ?
#
loop_
_entity_poly.entity_id
_entity_poly.type
_entity_poly.pdbx_seq_one_letter_code
_entity_poly.pdbx_strand_id
1 'polypeptide(L)'
;MNRTDRTPPPDPYEKRRAATDRKLRAALERLIEQRPSHPALQNGYRLEVATLAREAGVGRNAIYTNHRSIIDALKLAAARPHPKAAESLEEKVVELRAVIREMQANERRLLTQNAALLQRALSAEADAQRYRRQNARLVATRNEAARPTPIGAGAQNTR
;
A
#
# COMPACT_ATOMS: atom_id res chain seq x y z
N MET A 1 9.87 59.06 25.58
CA MET A 1 9.95 58.00 24.55
C MET A 1 8.51 57.60 24.19
N ASN A 2 8.11 57.88 22.95
CA ASN A 2 6.76 57.69 22.45
C ASN A 2 6.50 56.23 22.05
N ARG A 3 5.29 55.72 22.30
CA ARG A 3 4.38 55.07 21.33
C ARG A 3 3.26 54.38 22.11
N THR A 4 2.13 55.07 22.26
CA THR A 4 0.86 54.41 22.51
C THR A 4 0.35 53.90 21.16
N ASP A 5 0.66 52.66 20.82
CA ASP A 5 -0.01 51.93 19.72
C ASP A 5 -1.46 51.69 20.13
N ARG A 6 -2.29 52.73 20.01
CA ARG A 6 -3.73 52.63 20.14
C ARG A 6 -4.29 52.42 18.75
N THR A 7 -4.34 51.16 18.31
CA THR A 7 -5.06 50.78 17.10
C THR A 7 -6.49 51.31 17.23
N PRO A 8 -6.98 52.11 16.26
CA PRO A 8 -8.34 52.63 16.31
C PRO A 8 -9.33 51.46 16.39
N PRO A 9 -10.46 51.63 17.10
CA PRO A 9 -11.48 50.59 17.19
C PRO A 9 -11.92 50.19 15.78
N PRO A 10 -11.99 48.88 15.47
CA PRO A 10 -12.21 48.42 14.11
C PRO A 10 -13.55 48.94 13.58
N ASP A 11 -13.51 49.45 12.36
CA ASP A 11 -14.67 49.98 11.64
C ASP A 11 -15.81 48.95 11.69
N PRO A 12 -17.05 49.35 12.04
CA PRO A 12 -18.23 48.49 11.96
C PRO A 12 -18.33 47.69 10.65
N TYR A 13 -17.86 48.27 9.53
CA TYR A 13 -17.76 47.58 8.24
C TYR A 13 -16.78 46.41 8.26
N GLU A 14 -15.57 46.61 8.80
CA GLU A 14 -14.55 45.57 8.93
C GLU A 14 -15.02 44.43 9.85
N LYS A 15 -15.68 44.76 10.97
CA LYS A 15 -16.27 43.75 11.87
C LYS A 15 -17.30 42.89 11.14
N ARG A 16 -18.18 43.51 10.34
CA ARG A 16 -19.18 42.80 9.54
C ARG A 16 -18.52 41.92 8.48
N ARG A 17 -17.50 42.43 7.80
CA ARG A 17 -16.73 41.68 6.81
C ARG A 17 -16.06 40.45 7.44
N ALA A 18 -15.39 40.60 8.58
CA ALA A 18 -14.76 39.49 9.30
C ALA A 18 -15.76 38.44 9.82
N ALA A 19 -16.96 38.87 10.22
CA ALA A 19 -18.03 37.94 10.61
C ALA A 19 -18.52 37.10 9.42
N THR A 20 -18.75 37.73 8.27
CA THR A 20 -19.13 37.04 7.02
C THR A 20 -18.04 36.07 6.58
N ASP A 21 -16.78 36.49 6.65
CA ASP A 21 -15.62 35.68 6.28
C ASP A 21 -15.53 34.38 7.11
N ARG A 22 -15.78 34.47 8.42
CA ARG A 22 -15.85 33.30 9.31
C ARG A 22 -16.99 32.35 8.93
N LYS A 23 -18.18 32.88 8.62
CA LYS A 23 -19.32 32.07 8.18
C LYS A 23 -19.01 31.33 6.88
N LEU A 24 -18.38 32.01 5.92
CA LEU A 24 -18.00 31.44 4.63
C LEU A 24 -16.94 30.33 4.78
N ARG A 25 -15.94 30.51 5.65
CA ARG A 25 -14.95 29.45 5.93
C ARG A 25 -15.60 28.23 6.58
N ALA A 26 -16.42 28.42 7.60
CA ALA A 26 -17.12 27.30 8.26
C ALA A 26 -18.08 26.56 7.32
N ALA A 27 -18.75 27.29 6.42
CA ALA A 27 -19.58 26.69 5.38
C ALA A 27 -18.74 25.88 4.38
N LEU A 28 -17.60 26.42 3.92
CA LEU A 28 -16.70 25.72 3.01
C LEU A 28 -16.17 24.42 3.64
N GLU A 29 -15.78 24.46 4.91
CA GLU A 29 -15.31 23.29 5.65
C GLU A 29 -16.37 22.17 5.70
N ARG A 30 -17.61 22.51 6.05
CA ARG A 30 -18.74 21.55 6.01
C ARG A 30 -18.97 20.94 4.63
N LEU A 31 -18.81 21.75 3.57
CA LEU A 31 -18.93 21.26 2.19
C LEU A 31 -17.74 20.40 1.75
N ILE A 32 -16.56 20.58 2.34
CA ILE A 32 -15.40 19.71 2.09
C ILE A 32 -15.58 18.38 2.82
N GLU A 33 -16.09 18.40 4.05
CA GLU A 33 -16.38 17.23 4.88
C GLU A 33 -17.62 16.43 4.46
N GLN A 34 -18.32 16.85 3.40
CA GLN A 34 -19.56 16.23 2.93
C GLN A 34 -20.69 16.22 3.99
N ARG A 35 -20.72 17.23 4.87
CA ARG A 35 -21.74 17.41 5.94
C ARG A 35 -22.45 18.75 5.81
N PRO A 36 -23.18 18.99 4.70
CA PRO A 36 -23.89 20.25 4.51
C PRO A 36 -24.99 20.44 5.56
N SER A 37 -25.12 21.66 6.09
CA SER A 37 -26.20 22.01 7.01
C SER A 37 -27.49 22.35 6.26
N HIS A 38 -27.41 22.83 5.01
CA HIS A 38 -28.59 23.26 4.26
C HIS A 38 -29.35 22.05 3.67
N PRO A 39 -30.68 21.91 3.90
CA PRO A 39 -31.46 20.74 3.44
C PRO A 39 -31.35 20.45 1.94
N ALA A 40 -31.38 21.50 1.11
CA ALA A 40 -31.26 21.37 -0.35
C ALA A 40 -29.90 20.82 -0.85
N LEU A 41 -28.89 20.71 0.02
CA LEU A 41 -27.57 20.18 -0.32
C LEU A 41 -27.37 18.75 0.19
N GLN A 42 -28.34 18.15 0.88
CA GLN A 42 -28.23 16.80 1.43
C GLN A 42 -28.20 15.71 0.34
N ASN A 43 -28.83 15.96 -0.81
CA ASN A 43 -28.93 14.99 -1.92
C ASN A 43 -27.77 15.09 -2.92
N GLY A 44 -26.63 15.60 -2.47
CA GLY A 44 -25.47 15.89 -3.31
C GLY A 44 -25.45 17.32 -3.83
N TYR A 45 -24.23 17.79 -4.08
CA TYR A 45 -23.96 19.14 -4.54
C TYR A 45 -22.61 19.21 -5.24
N ARG A 46 -22.39 20.31 -5.96
CA ARG A 46 -21.08 20.67 -6.50
C ARG A 46 -20.50 21.83 -5.71
N LEU A 47 -19.20 21.80 -5.47
CA LEU A 47 -18.46 22.89 -4.84
C LEU A 47 -18.40 24.10 -5.79
N GLU A 48 -19.41 24.95 -5.70
CA GLU A 48 -19.55 26.19 -6.48
C GLU A 48 -19.95 27.37 -5.57
N VAL A 49 -19.75 28.60 -6.05
CA VAL A 49 -20.02 29.82 -5.26
C VAL A 49 -21.49 29.90 -4.87
N ALA A 50 -22.41 29.42 -5.72
CA ALA A 50 -23.84 29.38 -5.41
C ALA A 50 -24.16 28.41 -4.25
N THR A 51 -23.50 27.26 -4.21
CA THR A 51 -23.61 26.27 -3.14
C THR A 51 -23.06 26.83 -1.83
N LEU A 52 -21.88 27.45 -1.88
CA LEU A 52 -21.25 28.08 -0.71
C LEU A 52 -22.10 29.22 -0.15
N ALA A 53 -22.66 30.07 -1.03
CA ALA A 53 -23.57 31.14 -0.67
C ALA A 53 -24.82 30.62 0.06
N ARG A 54 -25.40 29.53 -0.45
CA ARG A 54 -26.58 28.89 0.13
C ARG A 54 -26.27 28.25 1.48
N GLU A 55 -25.14 27.55 1.60
CA GLU A 55 -24.69 26.91 2.85
C GLU A 55 -24.32 27.94 3.93
N ALA A 56 -23.74 29.09 3.54
CA ALA A 56 -23.37 30.16 4.48
C ALA A 56 -24.53 31.13 4.79
N GLY A 57 -25.62 31.10 4.03
CA GLY A 57 -26.70 32.09 4.11
C GLY A 57 -26.27 33.50 3.69
N VAL A 58 -25.34 33.62 2.74
CA VAL A 58 -24.74 34.90 2.29
C VAL A 58 -25.04 35.11 0.80
N GLY A 59 -25.33 36.35 0.40
CA GLY A 59 -25.53 36.68 -1.02
C GLY A 59 -24.26 36.53 -1.85
N ARG A 60 -24.38 35.98 -3.07
CA ARG A 60 -23.23 35.76 -3.98
C ARG A 60 -22.44 37.04 -4.26
N ASN A 61 -23.13 38.18 -4.41
CA ASN A 61 -22.48 39.47 -4.64
C ASN A 61 -21.51 39.83 -3.51
N ALA A 62 -21.87 39.57 -2.25
CA ALA A 62 -21.00 39.85 -1.12
C ALA A 62 -19.70 39.03 -1.19
N ILE A 63 -19.78 37.79 -1.67
CA ILE A 63 -18.63 36.90 -1.86
C ILE A 63 -17.71 37.44 -2.95
N TYR A 64 -18.26 37.79 -4.11
CA TYR A 64 -17.49 38.31 -5.25
C TYR A 64 -16.81 39.64 -4.94
N THR A 65 -17.49 40.55 -4.25
CA THR A 65 -16.95 41.89 -3.96
C THR A 65 -15.87 41.86 -2.87
N ASN A 66 -16.08 41.10 -1.78
CA ASN A 66 -15.29 41.29 -0.55
C ASN A 66 -14.44 40.09 -0.15
N HIS A 67 -14.66 38.90 -0.72
CA HIS A 67 -14.10 37.64 -0.23
C HIS A 67 -13.40 36.84 -1.32
N ARG A 68 -12.53 37.47 -2.13
CA ARG A 68 -11.83 36.78 -3.23
C ARG A 68 -11.01 35.56 -2.78
N SER A 69 -10.39 35.63 -1.59
CA SER A 69 -9.64 34.52 -1.01
C SER A 69 -10.48 33.25 -0.78
N ILE A 70 -11.78 33.38 -0.49
CA ILE A 70 -12.65 32.19 -0.33
C ILE A 70 -12.96 31.53 -1.67
N ILE A 71 -12.99 32.32 -2.75
CA ILE A 71 -13.22 31.81 -4.11
C ILE A 71 -12.02 30.97 -4.53
N ASP A 72 -10.81 31.42 -4.23
CA ASP A 72 -9.60 30.67 -4.53
C ASP A 72 -9.52 29.38 -3.70
N ALA A 73 -9.87 29.44 -2.41
CA ALA A 73 -9.97 28.25 -1.55
C ALA A 73 -11.04 27.26 -2.05
N LEU A 74 -12.20 27.76 -2.49
CA LEU A 74 -13.26 26.93 -3.08
C LEU A 74 -12.79 26.24 -4.36
N LYS A 75 -12.11 26.96 -5.26
CA LYS A 75 -11.56 26.38 -6.49
C LYS A 75 -10.53 25.31 -6.19
N LEU A 76 -9.64 25.55 -5.22
CA LEU A 76 -8.65 24.57 -4.79
C LEU A 76 -9.32 23.32 -4.22
N ALA A 77 -10.36 23.49 -3.39
CA ALA A 77 -11.13 22.38 -2.84
C ALA A 77 -11.86 21.59 -3.95
N ALA A 78 -12.49 22.28 -4.91
CA ALA A 78 -13.21 21.66 -6.02
C ALA A 78 -12.27 20.93 -7.01
N ALA A 79 -11.02 21.37 -7.14
CA ALA A 79 -10.00 20.71 -7.95
C ALA A 79 -9.38 19.49 -7.26
N ARG A 80 -9.54 19.37 -5.93
CA ARG A 80 -9.04 18.22 -5.20
C ARG A 80 -9.90 17.01 -5.57
N PRO A 81 -9.30 15.88 -5.97
CA PRO A 81 -10.06 14.66 -6.12
C PRO A 81 -10.65 14.33 -4.75
N HIS A 82 -11.97 14.47 -4.61
CA HIS A 82 -12.65 13.93 -3.46
C HIS A 82 -12.37 12.43 -3.45
N PRO A 83 -12.04 11.81 -2.29
CA PRO A 83 -12.08 10.37 -2.21
C PRO A 83 -13.44 9.96 -2.74
N LYS A 84 -13.47 9.11 -3.79
CA LYS A 84 -14.73 8.52 -4.28
C LYS A 84 -15.49 8.12 -3.03
N ALA A 85 -16.75 8.58 -2.92
CA ALA A 85 -17.65 8.17 -1.84
C ALA A 85 -17.40 6.69 -1.62
N ALA A 86 -16.96 6.34 -0.41
CA ALA A 86 -16.35 5.06 -0.09
C ALA A 86 -17.02 3.97 -0.93
N GLU A 87 -16.25 3.30 -1.80
CA GLU A 87 -16.70 2.05 -2.43
C GLU A 87 -17.46 1.29 -1.33
N SER A 88 -18.70 0.89 -1.62
CA SER A 88 -19.58 0.34 -0.60
C SER A 88 -18.77 -0.69 0.19
N LEU A 89 -18.83 -0.68 1.52
CA LEU A 89 -18.11 -1.66 2.34
C LEU A 89 -18.31 -3.10 1.80
N GLU A 90 -19.46 -3.36 1.19
CA GLU A 90 -19.78 -4.59 0.47
C GLU A 90 -18.89 -4.83 -0.75
N GLU A 91 -18.67 -3.84 -1.61
CA GLU A 91 -17.76 -3.92 -2.77
C GLU A 91 -16.34 -4.21 -2.31
N LYS A 92 -15.87 -3.55 -1.24
CA LYS A 92 -14.55 -3.81 -0.68
C LYS A 92 -14.43 -5.21 -0.08
N VAL A 93 -15.48 -5.69 0.59
CA VAL A 93 -15.53 -7.08 1.10
C VAL A 93 -15.52 -8.09 -0.05
N VAL A 94 -16.21 -7.83 -1.15
CA VAL A 94 -16.20 -8.70 -2.34
C VAL A 94 -14.81 -8.75 -2.97
N GLU A 95 -14.15 -7.60 -3.13
CA GLU A 95 -12.79 -7.50 -3.64
C GLU A 95 -11.80 -8.27 -2.75
N LEU A 96 -11.82 -8.02 -1.43
CA LEU A 96 -10.94 -8.69 -0.48
C LEU A 96 -11.16 -10.21 -0.47
N ARG A 97 -12.40 -10.67 -0.58
CA ARG A 97 -12.71 -12.11 -0.70
C ARG A 97 -12.16 -12.71 -2.00
N ALA A 98 -12.13 -11.96 -3.09
CA ALA A 98 -11.52 -12.41 -4.35
C ALA A 98 -10.01 -12.60 -4.19
N VAL A 99 -9.33 -11.60 -3.59
CA VAL A 99 -7.88 -11.66 -3.31
C VAL A 99 -7.55 -12.85 -2.41
N ILE A 100 -8.32 -13.07 -1.33
CA ILE A 100 -8.10 -14.22 -0.43
C ILE A 100 -8.21 -15.55 -1.18
N ARG A 101 -9.20 -15.71 -2.06
CA ARG A 101 -9.35 -16.95 -2.86
C ARG A 101 -8.15 -17.20 -3.77
N GLU A 102 -7.62 -16.14 -4.39
CA GLU A 102 -6.44 -16.23 -5.24
C GLU A 102 -5.20 -16.62 -4.43
N MET A 103 -4.99 -15.99 -3.26
CA MET A 103 -3.89 -16.32 -2.36
C MET A 103 -3.95 -17.79 -1.92
N GLN A 104 -5.13 -18.30 -1.55
CA GLN A 104 -5.32 -19.70 -1.18
C GLN A 104 -5.07 -20.68 -2.34
N ALA A 105 -5.35 -20.28 -3.58
CA ALA A 105 -5.02 -21.08 -4.75
C ALA A 105 -3.50 -21.13 -4.98
N ASN A 106 -2.82 -19.98 -4.84
CA ASN A 106 -1.37 -19.87 -4.99
C ASN A 106 -0.63 -20.65 -3.90
N GLU A 107 -1.08 -20.59 -2.65
CA GLU A 107 -0.50 -21.34 -1.53
C GLU A 107 -0.56 -22.86 -1.78
N ARG A 108 -1.72 -23.39 -2.18
CA ARG A 108 -1.87 -24.81 -2.53
C ARG A 108 -0.95 -25.22 -3.68
N ARG A 109 -0.81 -24.36 -4.69
CA ARG A 109 0.10 -24.60 -5.82
C ARG A 109 1.56 -24.69 -5.35
N LEU A 110 2.00 -23.74 -4.52
CA LEU A 110 3.36 -23.70 -3.99
C LEU A 110 3.66 -24.89 -3.08
N LEU A 111 2.72 -25.27 -2.20
CA LEU A 111 2.86 -26.46 -1.35
C LEU A 111 3.05 -27.73 -2.19
N THR A 112 2.28 -27.86 -3.27
CA THR A 112 2.38 -29.00 -4.19
C THR A 112 3.74 -29.02 -4.91
N GLN A 113 4.19 -27.86 -5.39
CA GLN A 113 5.50 -27.73 -6.04
C GLN A 113 6.65 -28.04 -5.07
N ASN A 114 6.57 -27.54 -3.85
CA ASN A 114 7.57 -27.82 -2.80
C ASN A 114 7.61 -29.31 -2.44
N ALA A 115 6.46 -29.97 -2.31
CA ALA A 115 6.41 -31.40 -2.06
C ALA A 115 7.07 -32.21 -3.20
N ALA A 116 6.80 -31.85 -4.46
CA ALA A 116 7.42 -32.50 -5.61
C ALA A 116 8.95 -32.27 -5.66
N LEU A 117 9.42 -31.06 -5.34
CA LEU A 117 10.84 -30.75 -5.27
C LEU A 117 11.53 -31.52 -4.15
N LEU A 118 10.92 -31.61 -2.96
CA LEU A 118 11.43 -32.39 -1.84
C LEU A 118 11.54 -33.88 -2.19
N GLN A 119 10.52 -34.45 -2.83
CA GLN A 119 10.57 -35.84 -3.30
C GLN A 119 11.70 -36.07 -4.30
N ARG A 120 11.91 -35.14 -5.24
CA ARG A 120 13.02 -35.21 -6.19
C ARG A 120 14.38 -35.13 -5.49
N ALA A 121 14.52 -34.26 -4.49
CA ALA A 121 15.75 -34.12 -3.72
C ALA A 121 16.07 -35.42 -2.94
N LEU A 122 15.09 -36.00 -2.26
CA LEU A 122 15.25 -37.24 -1.51
C LEU A 122 15.65 -38.42 -2.42
N SER A 123 15.02 -38.54 -3.60
CA SER A 123 15.39 -39.56 -4.58
C SER A 123 16.83 -39.37 -5.08
N ALA A 124 17.22 -38.14 -5.41
CA ALA A 124 18.58 -37.83 -5.85
C ALA A 124 19.62 -38.12 -4.76
N GLU A 125 19.31 -37.83 -3.49
CA GLU A 125 20.17 -38.17 -2.35
C GLU A 125 20.32 -39.69 -2.17
N ALA A 126 19.22 -40.45 -2.29
CA ALA A 126 19.25 -41.90 -2.20
C ALA A 126 20.12 -42.52 -3.32
N ASP A 127 19.98 -42.04 -4.55
CA ASP A 127 20.79 -42.49 -5.68
C ASP A 127 22.27 -42.12 -5.50
N ALA A 128 22.55 -40.90 -5.04
CA ALA A 128 23.91 -40.47 -4.73
C ALA A 128 24.55 -41.35 -3.65
N GLN A 129 23.81 -41.75 -2.60
CA GLN A 129 24.30 -42.69 -1.59
C GLN A 129 24.58 -44.07 -2.19
N ARG A 130 23.72 -44.58 -3.09
CA ARG A 130 23.95 -45.85 -3.79
C ARG A 130 25.23 -45.80 -4.62
N TYR A 131 25.42 -44.75 -5.42
CA TYR A 131 26.63 -44.57 -6.21
C TYR A 131 27.88 -44.41 -5.35
N ARG A 132 27.81 -43.69 -4.22
CA ARG A 132 28.93 -43.61 -3.27
C ARG A 132 29.33 -44.98 -2.74
N ARG A 133 28.37 -45.83 -2.35
CA ARG A 133 28.64 -47.20 -1.89
C ARG A 133 29.24 -48.07 -2.99
N GLN A 134 28.72 -47.98 -4.22
CA GLN A 134 29.25 -48.72 -5.36
C GLN A 134 30.68 -48.28 -5.70
N ASN A 135 30.94 -46.97 -5.76
CA ASN A 135 32.27 -46.43 -6.01
C ASN A 135 33.26 -46.85 -4.91
N ALA A 136 32.86 -46.82 -3.64
CA ALA A 136 33.70 -47.30 -2.54
C ALA A 136 34.12 -48.77 -2.73
N ARG A 137 33.18 -49.63 -3.17
CA ARG A 137 33.48 -51.04 -3.48
C ARG A 137 34.44 -51.18 -4.66
N LEU A 138 34.21 -50.46 -5.75
CA LEU A 138 35.08 -50.49 -6.92
C LEU A 138 36.49 -49.96 -6.63
N VAL A 139 36.61 -48.94 -5.79
CA VAL A 139 37.91 -48.44 -5.32
C VAL A 139 38.61 -49.50 -4.47
N ALA A 140 37.89 -50.19 -3.58
CA ALA A 140 38.47 -51.26 -2.78
C ALA A 140 38.99 -52.42 -3.65
N THR A 141 38.21 -52.88 -4.63
CA THR A 141 38.63 -53.96 -5.55
C THR A 141 39.80 -53.52 -6.43
N ARG A 142 39.81 -52.28 -6.93
CA ARG A 142 40.95 -51.70 -7.65
C ARG A 142 42.21 -51.72 -6.78
N ASN A 143 42.10 -51.25 -5.54
CA ASN A 143 43.24 -51.17 -4.62
C ASN A 143 43.77 -52.55 -4.27
N GLU A 144 42.91 -53.55 -4.13
CA GLU A 144 43.30 -54.94 -3.92
C GLU A 144 44.03 -55.52 -5.13
N ALA A 145 43.52 -55.31 -6.35
CA ALA A 145 44.18 -55.74 -7.58
C ALA A 145 45.52 -55.02 -7.84
N ALA A 146 45.67 -53.78 -7.34
CA ALA A 146 46.90 -53.02 -7.44
C ALA A 146 47.93 -53.34 -6.33
N ARG A 147 47.62 -54.23 -5.38
CA ARG A 147 48.60 -54.66 -4.38
C ARG A 147 49.74 -55.39 -5.07
N PRO A 148 50.99 -54.95 -4.91
CA PRO A 148 52.13 -55.61 -5.52
C PRO A 148 52.27 -57.02 -4.93
N THR A 149 52.29 -58.03 -5.78
CA THR A 149 52.62 -59.40 -5.38
C THR A 149 54.14 -59.50 -5.21
N PRO A 150 54.63 -60.00 -4.05
CA PRO A 150 56.06 -60.20 -3.88
C PRO A 150 56.53 -61.26 -4.88
N ILE A 151 57.44 -60.89 -5.76
CA ILE A 151 58.16 -61.83 -6.62
C ILE A 151 59.02 -62.67 -5.68
N GLY A 152 58.56 -63.88 -5.38
CA GLY A 152 59.31 -64.85 -4.60
C GLY A 152 60.70 -65.00 -5.19
N ALA A 153 61.70 -64.79 -4.33
CA ALA A 153 63.10 -64.98 -4.61
C ALA A 153 63.32 -66.33 -5.31
N GLY A 154 64.13 -66.28 -6.36
CA GLY A 154 64.44 -67.42 -7.19
C GLY A 154 64.94 -68.63 -6.39
N ALA A 155 64.76 -69.78 -7.03
CA ALA A 155 65.48 -71.01 -6.80
C ALA A 155 66.86 -70.77 -6.16
N GLN A 156 66.98 -71.06 -4.86
CA GLN A 156 68.26 -71.33 -4.23
C GLN A 156 68.40 -72.84 -4.17
N ASN A 157 69.19 -73.31 -5.13
CA ASN A 157 69.74 -74.63 -5.31
C ASN A 157 70.58 -75.08 -4.08
N THR A 158 70.95 -76.36 -4.04
CA THR A 158 71.88 -77.03 -3.10
C THR A 158 71.23 -77.45 -1.76
N ARG A 159 71.21 -78.72 -1.36
CA ARG A 159 72.20 -79.81 -1.43
C ARG A 159 71.55 -81.19 -1.53
#